data_AF-S9SNA8-F1
#
_entry.id   AF-S9SNA8-F1
#
_cell.length_a   1.000
_cell.length_b   1.000
_cell.length_c   1.000
_cell.angle_alpha   90.00
_cell.angle_beta   90.00
_cell.angle_gamma   90.00
#
_symmetry.space_group_name_H-M   'P 1'
#
loop_
_entity.id
_entity.type
_entity.pdbx_description
1 polymer ?
#
loop_
_entity_poly.entity_id
_entity_poly.type
_entity_poly.pdbx_seq_one_letter_code
_entity_poly.pdbx_strand_id
1 'polypeptide(L)'
;MDGKTLGNIALTRCLNVIGEPTTVLFKKEDLTEPFGVYRGKQYSLINDMAAWLSLLSKGKAVYIPEALSYFRLHASQNNNVLGFKAFSEWLDITIASREDGFLETEELYKTALLAYRRRVEGYPEFAADIQRIDTILNTKE
;
A
#
# COMPACT_ATOMS: atom_id res chain seq x y z
N MET A 1 -17.33 7.05 0.86
CA MET A 1 -16.94 6.46 -0.44
C MET A 1 -16.76 4.96 -0.31
N ASP A 2 -16.80 4.23 -1.41
CA ASP A 2 -16.47 2.80 -1.41
C ASP A 2 -15.00 2.58 -0.97
N GLY A 3 -14.75 1.54 -0.16
CA GLY A 3 -13.42 1.31 0.42
C GLY A 3 -12.39 0.87 -0.61
N LYS A 4 -12.78 0.05 -1.59
CA LYS A 4 -11.92 -0.35 -2.71
C LYS A 4 -11.51 0.84 -3.54
N THR A 5 -12.42 1.79 -3.75
CA THR A 5 -12.09 3.06 -4.40
C THR A 5 -10.97 3.81 -3.67
N LEU A 6 -11.03 3.93 -2.33
CA LEU A 6 -9.98 4.59 -1.54
C LEU A 6 -8.66 3.81 -1.56
N GLY A 7 -8.72 2.48 -1.43
CA GLY A 7 -7.53 1.63 -1.53
C GLY A 7 -6.86 1.71 -2.89
N ASN A 8 -7.64 1.72 -3.98
CA ASN A 8 -7.13 1.89 -5.34
C ASN A 8 -6.46 3.26 -5.52
N ILE A 9 -6.99 4.33 -4.92
CA ILE A 9 -6.32 5.65 -4.93
C ILE A 9 -4.94 5.58 -4.27
N ALA A 10 -4.82 4.92 -3.12
CA ALA A 10 -3.53 4.77 -2.44
C ALA A 10 -2.54 3.94 -3.28
N LEU A 11 -2.98 2.78 -3.77
CA LEU A 11 -2.18 1.83 -4.56
C LEU A 11 -1.70 2.44 -5.88
N THR A 12 -2.61 3.05 -6.65
CA THR A 12 -2.28 3.67 -7.96
C THR A 12 -1.40 4.92 -7.85
N ARG A 13 -1.32 5.53 -6.67
CA ARG A 13 -0.40 6.65 -6.39
C ARG A 13 0.91 6.22 -5.76
N CYS A 14 1.05 4.94 -5.39
CA CYS A 14 2.17 4.46 -4.60
C CYS A 14 2.42 5.33 -3.36
N LEU A 15 1.32 5.65 -2.65
CA LEU A 15 1.32 6.62 -1.56
C LEU A 15 0.22 6.27 -0.54
N ASN A 16 0.58 6.21 0.74
CA ASN A 16 -0.43 6.18 1.80
C ASN A 16 -1.10 7.56 1.92
N VAL A 17 -2.18 7.75 1.17
CA VAL A 17 -3.02 8.96 1.23
C VAL A 17 -4.02 8.94 2.39
N ILE A 18 -4.18 7.80 3.06
CA ILE A 18 -5.19 7.59 4.11
C ILE A 18 -4.68 8.16 5.42
N GLY A 19 -3.38 7.98 5.67
CA GLY A 19 -2.69 8.51 6.84
C GLY A 19 -2.17 7.42 7.76
N GLU A 20 -1.51 7.88 8.81
CA GLU A 20 -0.84 7.05 9.81
C GLU A 20 -1.86 6.42 10.79
N PRO A 21 -1.47 5.37 11.53
CA PRO A 21 -2.34 4.69 12.50
C PRO A 21 -2.92 5.61 13.58
N THR A 22 -2.26 6.74 13.86
CA THR A 22 -2.70 7.74 14.84
C THR A 22 -3.77 8.70 14.30
N THR A 23 -4.00 8.72 12.99
CA THR A 23 -4.98 9.60 12.32
C THR A 23 -6.28 8.88 12.00
N VAL A 24 -6.21 7.57 11.72
CA VAL A 24 -7.34 6.80 11.20
C VAL A 24 -8.14 6.16 12.34
N LEU A 25 -9.46 6.29 12.27
CA LEU A 25 -10.40 5.63 13.17
C LEU A 25 -11.04 4.43 12.48
N PHE A 26 -11.04 3.27 13.14
CA PHE A 26 -11.67 2.04 12.66
C PHE A 26 -12.21 1.23 13.84
N LYS A 27 -13.15 0.33 13.59
CA LYS A 27 -13.63 -0.60 14.61
C LYS A 27 -12.65 -1.75 14.78
N LYS A 28 -12.29 -2.05 16.03
CA LYS A 28 -11.35 -3.15 16.32
C LYS A 28 -11.83 -4.50 15.80
N GLU A 29 -13.14 -4.77 15.84
CA GLU A 29 -13.74 -6.03 15.35
C GLU A 29 -13.58 -6.23 13.83
N ASP A 30 -13.43 -5.16 13.06
CA ASP A 30 -13.29 -5.23 11.60
C ASP A 30 -11.85 -5.57 11.17
N LEU A 31 -10.86 -5.36 12.05
CA LEU A 31 -9.48 -5.75 11.82
C LEU A 31 -9.28 -7.20 12.26
N THR A 32 -9.50 -8.13 11.32
CA THR A 32 -9.51 -9.58 11.59
C THR A 32 -8.12 -10.21 11.56
N GLU A 33 -7.12 -9.49 11.07
CA GLU A 33 -5.71 -9.87 11.05
C GLU A 33 -4.94 -9.02 12.06
N PRO A 34 -3.79 -9.48 12.60
CA PRO A 34 -2.92 -8.61 13.40
C PRO A 34 -2.54 -7.33 12.64
N PHE A 35 -2.35 -6.22 13.36
CA PHE A 35 -1.98 -4.95 12.72
C PHE A 35 -0.68 -5.10 11.91
N GLY A 36 -0.69 -4.66 10.65
CA GLY A 36 0.45 -4.87 9.74
C GLY A 36 0.47 -6.20 9.01
N VAL A 37 -0.47 -7.10 9.28
CA VAL A 37 -0.63 -8.35 8.52
C VAL A 37 -1.68 -8.16 7.45
N TYR A 38 -1.32 -8.53 6.22
CA TYR A 38 -2.25 -8.58 5.10
C TYR A 38 -2.01 -9.87 4.32
N ARG A 39 -3.08 -10.64 4.08
CA ARG A 39 -3.03 -11.89 3.30
C ARG A 39 -1.98 -12.89 3.84
N GLY A 40 -1.84 -12.98 5.16
CA GLY A 40 -0.88 -13.88 5.84
C GLY A 40 0.59 -13.40 5.83
N LYS A 41 0.90 -12.25 5.25
CA LYS A 41 2.24 -11.64 5.28
C LYS A 41 2.30 -10.48 6.27
N GLN A 42 3.34 -10.45 7.10
CA GLN A 42 3.67 -9.28 7.92
C GLN A 42 4.39 -8.23 7.06
N TYR A 43 3.87 -7.01 7.07
CA TYR A 43 4.46 -5.83 6.49
C TYR A 43 5.08 -4.99 7.61
N SER A 44 6.27 -4.47 7.38
CA SER A 44 7.07 -3.73 8.38
C SER A 44 7.10 -2.24 8.08
N LEU A 45 7.37 -1.87 6.84
CA LEU A 45 7.47 -0.48 6.41
C LEU A 45 6.10 0.12 6.16
N ILE A 46 5.19 -0.68 5.61
CA ILE A 46 3.84 -0.26 5.20
C ILE A 46 2.76 -1.02 5.98
N ASN A 47 3.03 -1.23 7.26
CA ASN A 47 2.14 -1.95 8.17
C ASN A 47 0.76 -1.28 8.31
N ASP A 48 0.72 0.04 8.21
CA ASP A 48 -0.48 0.86 8.12
C ASP A 48 -1.30 0.51 6.88
N MET A 49 -0.69 0.49 5.69
CA MET A 49 -1.36 0.11 4.45
C MET A 49 -1.88 -1.32 4.49
N ALA A 50 -1.15 -2.26 5.09
CA ALA A 50 -1.63 -3.62 5.31
C ALA A 50 -2.92 -3.64 6.15
N ALA A 51 -2.98 -2.87 7.23
CA ALA A 51 -4.19 -2.73 8.03
C ALA A 51 -5.32 -2.03 7.24
N TRP A 52 -5.01 -0.97 6.48
CA TRP A 52 -6.00 -0.23 5.71
C TRP A 52 -6.63 -1.05 4.60
N LEU A 53 -5.87 -1.81 3.82
CA LEU A 53 -6.45 -2.66 2.78
C LEU A 53 -7.32 -3.78 3.37
N SER A 54 -6.93 -4.34 4.51
CA SER A 54 -7.75 -5.34 5.23
C SER A 54 -9.11 -4.80 5.67
N LEU A 55 -9.16 -3.54 6.10
CA LEU A 55 -10.41 -2.86 6.49
C LEU A 55 -11.22 -2.42 5.27
N LEU A 56 -10.56 -1.82 4.27
CA LEU A 56 -11.19 -1.26 3.08
C LEU A 56 -11.77 -2.33 2.14
N SER A 57 -11.25 -3.56 2.16
CA SER A 57 -11.82 -4.66 1.37
C SER A 57 -13.23 -5.07 1.83
N LYS A 58 -13.61 -4.71 3.07
CA LYS A 58 -14.85 -5.15 3.72
C LYS A 58 -15.95 -4.11 3.74
N GLY A 59 -15.67 -2.85 3.40
CA GLY A 59 -16.64 -1.79 3.65
C GLY A 59 -16.32 -0.45 3.02
N LYS A 60 -17.03 0.57 3.49
CA LYS A 60 -16.92 1.95 3.03
C LYS A 60 -15.97 2.73 3.94
N ALA A 61 -15.42 3.81 3.41
CA ALA A 61 -14.62 4.77 4.15
C ALA A 61 -15.21 6.17 4.10
N VAL A 62 -14.93 6.97 5.13
CA VAL A 62 -15.10 8.43 5.14
C VAL A 62 -13.72 9.04 5.11
N TYR A 63 -13.46 9.91 4.14
CA TYR A 63 -12.18 10.59 3.99
C TYR A 63 -12.38 12.09 4.25
N ILE A 64 -11.62 12.61 5.22
CA ILE A 64 -11.66 14.00 5.67
C ILE A 64 -10.33 14.63 5.23
N PRO A 65 -10.30 15.51 4.20
CA PRO A 65 -9.06 16.01 3.60
C PRO A 65 -8.32 17.05 4.46
N GLU A 66 -8.86 17.45 5.61
CA GLU A 66 -8.26 18.36 6.56
C GLU A 66 -7.11 17.72 7.35
N ALA A 67 -6.11 18.52 7.75
CA ALA A 67 -5.03 18.05 8.63
C ALA A 67 -5.57 17.84 10.06
N LEU A 68 -5.87 16.59 10.41
CA LEU A 68 -6.43 16.22 11.72
C LEU A 68 -5.37 15.80 12.75
N SER A 69 -4.13 15.56 12.33
CA SER A 69 -3.03 15.17 13.21
C SER A 69 -1.70 15.71 12.68
N TYR A 70 -0.71 15.78 13.57
CA TYR A 70 0.67 16.12 13.24
C TYR A 70 1.59 15.05 13.83
N PHE A 71 2.53 14.55 13.03
CA PHE A 71 3.54 13.62 13.51
C PHE A 71 4.88 14.33 13.72
N ARG A 72 5.63 13.87 14.71
CA ARG A 72 6.95 14.43 15.03
C ARG A 72 8.02 13.72 14.20
N LEU A 73 8.74 14.48 13.38
CA LEU A 73 9.93 14.00 12.69
C LEU A 73 11.11 13.89 13.68
N HIS A 74 11.77 12.74 13.73
CA HIS A 74 13.01 12.53 14.48
C HIS A 74 13.97 11.63 13.70
N ALA A 75 15.28 11.83 13.90
CA ALA A 75 16.32 11.18 13.10
C ALA A 75 16.28 9.64 13.15
N SER A 76 15.85 9.06 14.27
CA SER A 76 15.73 7.62 14.48
C SER A 76 14.41 7.00 13.99
N GLN A 77 13.59 7.71 13.21
CA GLN A 77 12.36 7.11 12.66
C GLN A 77 12.67 5.92 11.75
N ASN A 78 11.84 4.87 11.81
CA ASN A 78 11.99 3.66 11.00
C ASN A 78 12.09 3.97 9.50
N ASN A 79 11.38 4.99 8.99
CA ASN A 79 11.49 5.42 7.59
C ASN A 79 12.90 5.89 7.20
N ASN A 80 13.68 6.40 8.16
CA ASN A 80 15.06 6.84 7.95
C ASN A 80 16.09 5.71 8.11
N VAL A 81 15.74 4.63 8.81
CA VAL A 81 16.69 3.55 9.19
C VAL A 81 16.44 2.24 8.43
N LEU A 82 15.19 1.90 8.14
CA LEU A 82 14.74 0.69 7.44
C LEU A 82 14.22 0.99 6.01
N GLY A 83 13.85 2.23 5.74
CA GLY A 83 12.79 2.58 4.79
C GLY A 83 13.07 2.38 3.30
N PHE A 84 14.33 2.25 2.89
CA PHE A 84 14.61 2.09 1.46
C PHE A 84 14.48 0.64 1.02
N LYS A 85 15.26 -0.29 1.59
CA LYS A 85 15.23 -1.71 1.18
C LYS A 85 13.90 -2.41 1.43
N ALA A 86 13.13 -1.97 2.43
CA ALA A 86 11.84 -2.56 2.75
C ALA A 86 10.71 -2.08 1.82
N PHE A 87 10.96 -1.13 0.91
CA PHE A 87 9.91 -0.60 0.03
C PHE A 87 9.42 -1.60 -1.02
N SER A 88 10.14 -2.72 -1.26
CA SER A 88 9.64 -3.88 -2.02
C SER A 88 8.33 -4.44 -1.48
N GLU A 89 8.03 -4.21 -0.20
CA GLU A 89 6.73 -4.51 0.39
C GLU A 89 5.55 -3.88 -0.38
N TRP A 90 5.75 -2.71 -1.01
CA TRP A 90 4.71 -2.06 -1.81
C TRP A 90 4.36 -2.85 -3.07
N LEU A 91 5.35 -3.46 -3.74
CA LEU A 91 5.07 -4.35 -4.87
C LEU A 91 4.27 -5.57 -4.41
N ASP A 92 4.67 -6.17 -3.29
CA ASP A 92 4.00 -7.36 -2.76
C ASP A 92 2.55 -7.09 -2.36
N ILE A 93 2.29 -5.98 -1.66
CA ILE A 93 0.92 -5.62 -1.28
C ILE A 93 0.06 -5.26 -2.49
N THR A 94 0.64 -4.61 -3.51
CA THR A 94 -0.05 -4.28 -4.76
C THR A 94 -0.54 -5.54 -5.46
N ILE A 95 0.32 -6.57 -5.57
CA ILE A 95 -0.02 -7.84 -6.20
C ILE A 95 -1.06 -8.60 -5.35
N ALA A 96 -0.84 -8.73 -4.04
CA ALA A 96 -1.73 -9.45 -3.15
C ALA A 96 -3.14 -8.83 -3.05
N SER A 97 -3.24 -7.50 -3.20
CA SER A 97 -4.51 -6.77 -3.07
C SER A 97 -5.55 -7.15 -4.12
N ARG A 98 -5.14 -7.66 -5.29
CA ARG A 98 -6.07 -8.11 -6.33
C ARG A 98 -7.01 -9.21 -5.86
N GLU A 99 -6.54 -10.07 -4.95
CA GLU A 99 -7.34 -11.18 -4.44
C GLU A 99 -8.52 -10.73 -3.57
N ASP A 100 -8.49 -9.49 -3.05
CA ASP A 100 -9.59 -8.88 -2.31
C ASP A 100 -10.43 -7.94 -3.20
N GLY A 101 -10.18 -7.95 -4.51
CA GLY A 101 -10.89 -7.16 -5.52
C GLY A 101 -10.46 -5.70 -5.59
N PHE A 102 -9.28 -5.34 -5.08
CA PHE A 102 -8.63 -4.09 -5.47
C PHE A 102 -8.03 -4.22 -6.88
N LEU A 103 -7.76 -3.09 -7.54
CA LEU A 103 -7.13 -3.04 -8.86
C LEU A 103 -7.82 -3.99 -9.86
N GLU A 104 -9.15 -3.96 -9.88
CA GLU A 104 -9.98 -4.95 -10.57
C GLU A 104 -9.78 -4.97 -12.08
N THR A 105 -9.44 -3.82 -12.68
CA THR A 105 -9.14 -3.72 -14.10
C THR A 105 -7.64 -3.76 -14.35
N GLU A 106 -7.25 -4.26 -15.52
CA GLU A 106 -5.86 -4.27 -15.95
C GLU A 106 -5.26 -2.86 -16.04
N GLU A 107 -6.06 -1.84 -16.39
CA GLU A 107 -5.60 -0.45 -16.38
C GLU A 107 -5.23 0.02 -14.97
N LEU A 108 -6.05 -0.29 -13.96
CA LEU A 108 -5.75 0.06 -12.57
C LEU A 108 -4.52 -0.69 -12.06
N TYR A 109 -4.44 -1.99 -12.36
CA TYR A 109 -3.30 -2.80 -11.94
C TYR A 109 -1.99 -2.32 -12.57
N LYS A 110 -1.98 -2.10 -13.88
CA LYS A 110 -0.83 -1.53 -14.60
C LYS A 110 -0.44 -0.16 -14.05
N THR A 111 -1.42 0.69 -13.75
CA THR A 111 -1.18 2.01 -13.16
C THR A 111 -0.47 1.90 -11.80
N ALA A 112 -0.91 1.00 -10.92
CA ALA A 112 -0.28 0.79 -9.61
C ALA A 112 1.15 0.22 -9.74
N LEU A 113 1.36 -0.76 -10.61
CA LEU A 113 2.69 -1.33 -10.87
C LEU A 113 3.65 -0.27 -11.42
N LEU A 114 3.21 0.55 -12.38
CA LEU A 114 4.02 1.62 -12.96
C LEU A 114 4.29 2.77 -11.97
N ALA A 115 3.34 3.07 -11.08
CA ALA A 115 3.54 4.07 -10.03
C ALA A 115 4.64 3.63 -9.05
N TYR A 116 4.63 2.36 -8.63
CA TYR A 116 5.72 1.79 -7.85
C TYR A 116 7.04 1.77 -8.63
N ARG A 117 7.04 1.25 -9.86
CA ARG A 117 8.23 1.19 -10.73
C ARG A 117 8.91 2.56 -10.85
N ARG A 118 8.14 3.64 -11.05
CA ARG A 118 8.66 5.01 -11.12
C ARG A 118 9.27 5.49 -9.81
N ARG A 119 8.70 5.11 -8.67
CA ARG A 119 9.18 5.48 -7.33
C ARG A 119 10.56 4.90 -7.02
N VAL A 120 10.84 3.71 -7.55
CA VAL A 120 12.08 2.96 -7.32
C VAL A 120 13.06 3.01 -8.50
N GLU A 121 12.74 3.76 -9.55
CA GLU A 121 13.59 3.90 -10.72
C GLU A 121 14.94 4.57 -10.35
N GLY A 122 16.03 4.04 -10.90
CA GLY A 122 17.39 4.53 -10.64
C GLY A 122 18.07 3.94 -9.40
N TYR A 123 17.39 3.08 -8.63
CA TYR A 123 17.94 2.45 -7.44
C TYR A 123 18.24 0.96 -7.69
N PRO A 124 19.53 0.55 -7.70
CA PRO A 124 19.93 -0.81 -8.06
C PRO A 124 19.33 -1.91 -7.17
N GLU A 125 19.09 -1.62 -5.89
CA GLU A 125 18.46 -2.55 -4.94
C GLU A 125 17.08 -3.06 -5.37
N PHE A 126 16.36 -2.33 -6.22
CA PHE A 126 15.04 -2.74 -6.71
C PHE A 126 15.05 -3.31 -8.14
N ALA A 127 16.23 -3.65 -8.68
CA ALA A 127 16.32 -4.24 -10.02
C ALA A 127 15.46 -5.52 -10.16
N ALA A 128 15.38 -6.35 -9.12
CA ALA A 128 14.54 -7.55 -9.10
C ALA A 128 13.04 -7.21 -9.17
N ASP A 129 12.60 -6.17 -8.46
CA ASP A 129 11.21 -5.72 -8.50
C ASP A 129 10.85 -5.16 -9.87
N ILE A 130 11.74 -4.38 -10.49
CA ILE A 130 11.54 -3.85 -11.84
C ILE A 130 11.42 -5.00 -12.85
N GLN A 131 12.29 -6.00 -12.78
CA GLN A 131 12.20 -7.20 -13.65
C GLN A 131 10.88 -7.96 -13.41
N ARG A 132 10.43 -8.08 -12.16
CA ARG A 132 9.16 -8.73 -11.82
C ARG A 132 7.98 -7.97 -12.42
N ILE A 133 7.97 -6.64 -12.32
CA ILE A 133 6.94 -5.79 -12.93
C ILE A 133 6.95 -5.94 -14.46
N ASP A 134 8.11 -5.82 -15.09
CA ASP A 134 8.24 -5.96 -16.54
C ASP A 134 7.76 -7.35 -17.01
N THR A 135 8.01 -8.41 -16.22
CA THR A 135 7.47 -9.76 -16.49
C THR A 135 5.94 -9.79 -16.41
N ILE A 136 5.36 -9.22 -15.35
CA ILE A 136 3.90 -9.14 -15.17
C ILE A 136 3.25 -8.38 -16.34
N LEU A 137 3.83 -7.22 -16.72
CA LEU A 137 3.29 -6.36 -17.79
C LEU A 137 3.39 -7.00 -19.18
N ASN A 138 4.37 -7.87 -19.40
CA ASN A 138 4.60 -8.55 -20.68
C ASN A 138 3.88 -9.90 -20.80
N THR A 139 3.28 -10.40 -19.71
CA THR A 139 2.45 -11.60 -19.76
C THR A 139 1.16 -11.22 -20.47
N LYS A 140 1.00 -11.69 -21.72
CA LYS A 140 -0.24 -11.51 -22.48
C LYS A 140 -1.35 -12.33 -21.82
N GLU A 141 -2.46 -11.66 -21.50
CA GLU A 141 -3.76 -12.31 -21.32
C GLU A 141 -4.25 -12.94 -22.64
#